data_AF-T1CF72-F1
#
_entry.id   AF-T1CF72-F1
#
_cell.length_a   1.000
_cell.length_b   1.000
_cell.length_c   1.000
_cell.angle_alpha   90.00
_cell.angle_beta   90.00
_cell.angle_gamma   90.00
#
_symmetry.space_group_name_H-M   'P 1'
#
loop_
_entity.id
_entity.type
_entity.pdbx_description
1 polymer ?
#
loop_
_entity_poly.entity_id
_entity_poly.type
_entity_poly.pdbx_seq_one_letter_code
_entity_poly.pdbx_strand_id
1 'polypeptide(L)'
;MRPLRALSLDLDDTLWPVEPAIAAAEASLHDWLHAHAPAVAAAWPPPAMRELRVRIAQHCPEIAHDFSAQRRLSLAHALRACGADEAQAEPAFEAFFAARNRVVLYDDALPALTR
;
A
#
# COMPACT_ATOMS: atom_id res chain seq x y z
N MET A 1 37.84 -1.69 21.12
CA MET A 1 36.46 -1.39 20.69
C MET A 1 35.54 -2.48 21.24
N ARG A 2 34.31 -2.15 21.67
CA ARG A 2 33.34 -3.17 22.12
C ARG A 2 32.70 -3.86 20.91
N PRO A 3 32.38 -5.17 20.98
CA PRO A 3 31.77 -5.88 19.86
C PRO A 3 30.34 -5.38 19.59
N LEU A 4 29.97 -5.26 18.31
CA LEU A 4 28.59 -5.01 17.89
C LEU A 4 27.71 -6.20 18.31
N ARG A 5 26.55 -5.92 18.89
CA ARG A 5 25.65 -6.95 19.45
C ARG A 5 24.33 -7.08 18.70
N ALA A 6 23.93 -6.05 17.97
CA ALA A 6 22.68 -6.00 17.23
C ALA A 6 22.79 -5.00 16.06
N LEU A 7 22.00 -5.25 15.03
CA LEU A 7 21.78 -4.38 13.89
C LEU A 7 20.27 -4.35 13.61
N SER A 8 19.69 -3.16 13.49
CA SER A 8 18.33 -2.95 12.99
C SER A 8 18.42 -2.38 11.59
N LEU A 9 17.65 -2.92 10.67
CA LEU A 9 17.59 -2.47 9.28
C LEU A 9 16.19 -1.97 8.99
N ASP A 10 16.12 -0.84 8.29
CA ASP A 10 14.90 -0.46 7.59
C ASP A 10 14.71 -1.35 6.35
N LEU A 11 13.53 -1.27 5.74
CA LEU A 11 13.14 -2.10 4.60
C LEU A 11 13.13 -1.31 3.30
N ASP A 12 12.20 -0.36 3.19
CA ASP A 12 11.96 0.43 1.98
C ASP A 12 13.17 1.32 1.70
N ASP A 13 13.65 1.29 0.46
CA ASP A 13 14.89 1.96 0.00
C ASP A 13 16.17 1.55 0.76
N THR A 14 16.09 0.47 1.55
CA THR A 14 17.25 -0.16 2.22
C THR A 14 17.52 -1.56 1.66
N LEU A 15 16.51 -2.42 1.61
CA LEU A 15 16.62 -3.80 1.10
C LEU A 15 16.07 -3.95 -0.33
N TRP A 16 15.21 -3.02 -0.77
CA TRP A 16 14.62 -2.96 -2.10
C TRP A 16 14.20 -1.51 -2.43
N PRO A 17 14.08 -1.13 -3.72
CA PRO A 17 13.50 0.15 -4.09
C PRO A 17 11.98 0.16 -3.83
N VAL A 18 11.47 1.19 -3.15
CA VAL A 18 10.05 1.24 -2.74
C VAL A 18 9.11 1.61 -3.88
N GLU A 19 9.53 2.51 -4.77
CA GLU A 19 8.66 3.11 -5.78
C GLU A 19 8.04 2.09 -6.75
N PRO A 20 8.80 1.12 -7.31
CA PRO A 20 8.22 0.11 -8.20
C PRO A 20 7.23 -0.81 -7.48
N ALA A 21 7.48 -1.13 -6.20
CA ALA A 21 6.58 -1.97 -5.40
C ALA A 21 5.24 -1.27 -5.13
N ILE A 22 5.27 0.03 -4.83
CA ILE A 22 4.05 0.83 -4.64
C ILE A 22 3.30 1.01 -5.95
N ALA A 23 3.98 1.32 -7.05
CA ALA A 23 3.35 1.47 -8.36
C ALA A 23 2.64 0.18 -8.79
N ALA A 24 3.28 -0.98 -8.64
CA ALA A 24 2.68 -2.27 -8.93
C ALA A 24 1.48 -2.59 -8.02
N ALA A 25 1.55 -2.20 -6.74
CA ALA A 25 0.45 -2.40 -5.80
C ALA A 25 -0.78 -1.53 -6.13
N GLU A 26 -0.55 -0.27 -6.51
CA GLU A 26 -1.63 0.63 -6.91
C GLU A 26 -2.26 0.23 -8.25
N ALA A 27 -1.47 -0.30 -9.19
CA ALA A 27 -1.99 -0.91 -10.41
C ALA A 27 -2.85 -2.14 -10.11
N SER A 28 -2.36 -3.08 -9.28
CA SER A 28 -3.10 -4.27 -8.85
C SER A 28 -4.44 -3.93 -8.19
N LEU A 29 -4.45 -2.89 -7.33
CA LEU A 29 -5.69 -2.38 -6.74
C LEU A 29 -6.65 -1.81 -7.79
N HIS A 30 -6.14 -1.00 -8.72
CA HIS A 30 -6.96 -0.40 -9.75
C HIS A 30 -7.56 -1.45 -10.70
N ASP A 31 -6.78 -2.45 -11.09
CA ASP A 31 -7.25 -3.59 -11.89
C ASP A 31 -8.34 -4.38 -11.16
N TRP A 32 -8.15 -4.61 -9.86
CA TRP A 32 -9.15 -5.27 -9.02
C TRP A 32 -10.46 -4.46 -8.99
N LEU A 33 -10.37 -3.14 -8.76
CA LEU A 33 -11.53 -2.24 -8.80
C LEU A 33 -12.18 -2.21 -10.18
N HIS A 34 -11.41 -2.25 -11.25
CA HIS A 34 -11.95 -2.26 -12.61
C HIS A 34 -12.78 -3.52 -12.87
N ALA A 35 -12.38 -4.67 -12.32
CA ALA A 35 -13.10 -5.92 -12.46
C ALA A 35 -14.36 -6.03 -11.57
N HIS A 36 -14.31 -5.49 -10.34
CA HIS A 36 -15.36 -5.73 -9.33
C HIS A 36 -16.24 -4.52 -9.03
N ALA A 37 -15.73 -3.31 -9.24
CA ALA A 37 -16.41 -2.04 -8.97
C ALA A 37 -16.03 -0.97 -10.02
N PRO A 38 -16.35 -1.16 -11.32
CA PRO A 38 -15.85 -0.32 -12.41
C PRO A 38 -16.19 1.17 -12.26
N ALA A 39 -17.35 1.49 -11.67
CA ALA A 39 -17.71 2.88 -11.36
C ALA A 39 -16.73 3.53 -10.37
N VAL A 40 -16.24 2.77 -9.38
CA VAL A 40 -15.24 3.23 -8.40
C VAL A 40 -13.88 3.38 -9.08
N ALA A 41 -13.48 2.43 -9.93
CA ALA A 41 -12.23 2.52 -10.68
C ALA A 41 -12.20 3.78 -11.57
N ALA A 42 -13.30 4.09 -12.25
CA ALA A 42 -13.41 5.28 -13.09
C ALA A 42 -13.37 6.58 -12.29
N ALA A 43 -14.05 6.63 -11.14
CA ALA A 43 -14.11 7.83 -10.29
C ALA A 43 -12.81 8.06 -9.49
N TRP A 44 -12.10 6.98 -9.16
CA TRP A 44 -10.91 7.00 -8.29
C TRP A 44 -9.71 6.32 -8.96
N PRO A 45 -9.14 6.93 -10.02
CA PRO A 45 -7.88 6.46 -10.59
C PRO A 45 -6.74 6.57 -9.54
N PRO A 46 -5.60 5.88 -9.74
CA PRO A 46 -4.54 5.81 -8.74
C PRO A 46 -4.10 7.16 -8.15
N PRO A 47 -3.91 8.26 -8.93
CA PRO A 47 -3.60 9.56 -8.36
C PRO A 47 -4.68 10.09 -7.39
N ALA A 48 -5.96 9.96 -7.75
CA ALA A 48 -7.08 10.40 -6.91
C ALA A 48 -7.19 9.56 -5.62
N MET A 49 -6.90 8.25 -5.70
CA MET A 49 -6.87 7.38 -4.52
C MET A 49 -5.71 7.73 -3.58
N ARG A 50 -4.54 8.13 -4.11
CA ARG A 50 -3.42 8.64 -3.30
C ARG A 50 -3.81 9.93 -2.58
N GLU A 51 -4.44 10.87 -3.27
CA GLU A 51 -4.91 12.12 -2.68
C GLU A 51 -5.97 11.87 -1.60
N LEU A 52 -6.90 10.94 -1.84
CA LEU A 52 -7.90 10.54 -0.84
C LEU A 52 -7.24 10.00 0.44
N ARG A 53 -6.24 9.12 0.29
CA ARG A 53 -5.47 8.60 1.43
C ARG A 53 -4.78 9.72 2.22
N VAL A 54 -4.16 10.68 1.53
CA VAL A 54 -3.52 11.84 2.17
C VAL A 54 -4.54 12.65 2.97
N ARG A 55 -5.73 12.91 2.39
CA ARG A 55 -6.82 13.59 3.12
C ARG A 55 -7.25 12.79 4.35
N ILE A 56 -7.41 11.47 4.25
CA ILE A 56 -7.78 10.63 5.40
C ILE A 56 -6.72 10.71 6.51
N ALA A 57 -5.43 10.63 6.17
CA ALA A 57 -4.36 10.75 7.16
C ALA A 57 -4.37 12.12 7.88
N GLN A 58 -4.75 13.19 7.18
CA GLN A 58 -4.89 14.53 7.77
C GLN A 58 -6.09 14.65 8.72
N HIS A 59 -7.20 13.96 8.43
CA HIS A 59 -8.43 14.04 9.23
C HIS A 59 -8.48 12.99 10.36
N CYS A 60 -7.65 11.95 10.29
CA CYS A 60 -7.57 10.87 11.27
C CYS A 60 -6.12 10.75 11.80
N PRO A 61 -5.62 11.72 12.59
CA PRO A 61 -4.24 11.74 13.06
C PRO A 61 -3.86 10.51 13.91
N GLU A 62 -4.82 9.86 14.55
CA GLU A 62 -4.65 8.63 15.34
C GLU A 62 -4.17 7.44 14.51
N ILE A 63 -4.46 7.41 13.20
CA ILE A 63 -3.98 6.39 12.27
C ILE A 63 -2.94 6.93 11.27
N ALA A 64 -2.36 8.12 11.51
CA ALA A 64 -1.38 8.71 10.59
C ALA A 64 -0.14 7.81 10.35
N HIS A 65 0.17 6.94 11.30
CA HIS A 65 1.26 5.95 11.22
C HIS A 65 0.81 4.60 10.63
N ASP A 66 -0.49 4.34 10.52
CA ASP A 66 -1.05 3.08 10.03
C ASP A 66 -1.54 3.22 8.59
N PHE A 67 -0.61 3.02 7.64
CA PHE A 67 -0.89 3.10 6.21
C PHE A 67 -1.89 2.05 5.72
N SER A 68 -2.04 0.93 6.43
CA SER A 68 -3.00 -0.13 6.11
C SER A 68 -4.41 0.29 6.51
N ALA A 69 -4.59 0.82 7.72
CA ALA A 69 -5.85 1.42 8.15
C ALA A 69 -6.25 2.57 7.21
N GLN A 70 -5.33 3.50 6.92
CA GLN A 70 -5.61 4.57 5.96
C GLN A 70 -6.08 4.05 4.59
N ARG A 71 -5.48 2.97 4.08
CA ARG A 71 -5.91 2.35 2.81
C ARG A 71 -7.33 1.82 2.91
N ARG A 72 -7.64 1.03 3.93
CA ARG A 72 -8.97 0.44 4.14
C ARG A 72 -10.05 1.51 4.27
N LEU A 73 -9.78 2.57 5.04
CA LEU A 73 -10.67 3.72 5.14
C LEU A 73 -10.85 4.45 3.81
N SER A 74 -9.77 4.59 3.01
CA SER A 74 -9.86 5.20 1.67
C SER A 74 -10.74 4.38 0.74
N LEU A 75 -10.61 3.06 0.77
CA LEU A 75 -11.41 2.15 -0.03
C LEU A 75 -12.89 2.20 0.37
N ALA A 76 -13.19 2.11 1.66
CA ALA A 76 -14.56 2.23 2.16
C ALA A 76 -15.19 3.59 1.77
N HIS A 77 -14.43 4.68 1.87
CA HIS A 77 -14.89 6.00 1.43
C HIS A 77 -15.20 6.03 -0.07
N ALA A 78 -14.28 5.55 -0.91
CA ALA A 78 -14.44 5.53 -2.37
C ALA A 78 -15.64 4.67 -2.81
N LEU A 79 -15.80 3.49 -2.20
CA LEU A 79 -16.93 2.59 -2.43
C LEU A 79 -18.26 3.27 -2.09
N ARG A 80 -18.37 3.84 -0.89
CA ARG A 80 -19.56 4.56 -0.43
C ARG A 80 -19.89 5.76 -1.32
N ALA A 81 -18.88 6.54 -1.72
CA ALA A 81 -19.07 7.71 -2.59
C ALA A 81 -19.64 7.34 -3.97
N CYS A 82 -19.41 6.11 -4.44
CA CYS A 82 -19.95 5.59 -5.69
C CYS A 82 -21.20 4.72 -5.51
N GLY A 83 -21.72 4.58 -4.29
CA GLY A 83 -22.86 3.71 -3.99
C GLY A 83 -22.56 2.21 -4.16
N ALA A 84 -21.29 1.82 -4.12
CA ALA A 84 -20.85 0.43 -4.18
C ALA A 84 -20.86 -0.24 -2.80
N ASP A 85 -20.85 -1.57 -2.79
CA ASP A 85 -20.79 -2.37 -1.57
C ASP A 85 -19.46 -2.16 -0.82
N GLU A 86 -19.53 -1.63 0.40
CA GLU A 86 -18.34 -1.39 1.24
C GLU A 86 -17.63 -2.68 1.67
N ALA A 87 -18.29 -3.85 1.62
CA ALA A 87 -17.65 -5.13 1.91
C ALA A 87 -16.54 -5.48 0.90
N GLN A 88 -16.51 -4.81 -0.26
CA GLN A 88 -15.45 -4.91 -1.25
C GLN A 88 -14.13 -4.24 -0.81
N ALA A 89 -14.12 -3.47 0.29
CA ALA A 89 -12.92 -2.78 0.76
C ALA A 89 -11.80 -3.73 1.17
N GLU A 90 -12.11 -4.82 1.89
CA GLU A 90 -11.09 -5.77 2.34
C GLU A 90 -10.50 -6.58 1.18
N PRO A 91 -11.29 -7.18 0.26
CA PRO A 91 -10.75 -7.85 -0.92
C PRO A 91 -9.90 -6.93 -1.82
N ALA A 92 -10.30 -5.67 -1.99
CA ALA A 92 -9.51 -4.67 -2.71
C ALA A 92 -8.19 -4.37 -1.99
N PHE A 93 -8.22 -4.24 -0.67
CA PHE A 93 -7.03 -4.05 0.15
C PHE A 93 -6.08 -5.24 0.05
N GLU A 94 -6.58 -6.48 0.08
CA GLU A 94 -5.76 -7.68 -0.08
C GLU A 94 -5.07 -7.75 -1.44
N ALA A 95 -5.76 -7.35 -2.52
CA ALA A 95 -5.15 -7.25 -3.86
C ALA A 95 -4.00 -6.23 -3.90
N PHE A 96 -4.15 -5.09 -3.22
CA PHE A 96 -3.08 -4.12 -3.01
C PHE A 96 -1.93 -4.71 -2.18
N PHE A 97 -2.27 -5.29 -1.02
CA PHE A 97 -1.31 -5.70 0.00
C PHE A 97 -0.44 -6.87 -0.47
N ALA A 98 -1.03 -7.85 -1.15
CA ALA A 98 -0.29 -8.93 -1.78
C ALA A 98 0.71 -8.41 -2.81
N ALA A 99 0.32 -7.42 -3.62
CA ALA A 99 1.22 -6.81 -4.60
C ALA A 99 2.33 -5.96 -3.95
N ARG A 100 2.03 -5.20 -2.90
CA ARG A 100 3.04 -4.39 -2.16
C ARG A 100 4.14 -5.25 -1.52
N ASN A 101 3.81 -6.49 -1.16
CA ASN A 101 4.78 -7.41 -0.56
C ASN A 101 5.56 -8.23 -1.61
N ARG A 102 5.24 -8.12 -2.91
CA ARG A 102 6.06 -8.68 -3.99
C ARG A 102 7.17 -7.71 -4.38
N VAL A 103 8.24 -7.71 -3.59
CA VAL A 103 9.40 -6.83 -3.77
C VAL A 103 10.54 -7.54 -4.51
N VAL A 104 11.38 -6.75 -5.18
CA VAL A 104 12.65 -7.21 -5.78
C VAL A 104 13.78 -6.63 -4.92
N LEU A 105 14.55 -7.52 -4.28
CA LEU A 105 15.67 -7.12 -3.42
C LEU A 105 16.81 -6.51 -4.24
N TYR A 106 17.61 -5.64 -3.62
CA TYR A 106 18.95 -5.36 -4.14
C TYR A 106 19.80 -6.64 -4.15
N ASP A 107 20.66 -6.79 -5.15
CA ASP A 107 21.44 -8.02 -5.39
C ASP A 107 22.30 -8.42 -4.17
N ASP A 108 22.72 -7.45 -3.36
CA ASP A 108 23.58 -7.62 -2.21
C ASP A 108 22.82 -7.72 -0.87
N ALA A 109 21.52 -7.44 -0.83
CA ALA A 109 20.72 -7.44 0.40
C ALA A 109 20.75 -8.82 1.09
N LEU A 110 20.39 -9.89 0.36
CA LEU A 110 20.36 -11.24 0.94
C LEU A 110 21.79 -11.79 1.25
N PRO A 111 22.80 -11.61 0.37
CA PRO A 111 24.18 -11.95 0.71
C PRO A 111 24.72 -11.22 1.95
N ALA A 112 24.29 -9.99 2.22
CA ALA A 112 24.73 -9.25 3.40
C ALA A 112 24.11 -9.77 4.71
N LEU A 113 22.88 -10.31 4.67
CA LEU A 113 22.16 -10.81 5.85
C LEU A 113 22.61 -12.21 6.31
N THR A 114 23.36 -12.93 5.49
CA THR A 114 23.74 -14.34 5.72
C THR A 114 25.19 -14.51 6.16
N ARG A 115 25.86 -13.42 6.53
CA ARG A 115 27.25 -13.36 7.01
C ARG A 115 27.31 -13.00 8.49
#